data_AF-A0A645EFT5-F1
#
_entry.id   AF-A0A645EFT5-F1
#
_cell.length_a   1.000
_cell.length_b   1.000
_cell.length_c   1.000
_cell.angle_alpha   90.00
_cell.angle_beta   90.00
_cell.angle_gamma   90.00
#
_symmetry.space_group_name_H-M   'P 1'
#
loop_
_entity.id
_entity.type
_entity.pdbx_description
1 polymer ?
#
loop_
_entity_poly.entity_id
_entity_poly.type
_entity_poly.pdbx_seq_one_letter_code
_entity_poly.pdbx_strand_id
1 'polypeptide(L)' 'MVPTSLRTHAALDKNAVIVGVGNRAEIWDIDRWNTYNEEVNEDVTEIVEQLVDLGL' A
#
# COMPACT_ATOMS: atom_id res chain seq x y z
N MET A 1 -3.64 18.24 -13.19
CA MET A 1 -2.46 18.34 -12.30
C MET A 1 -2.92 18.14 -10.85
N VAL A 2 -2.18 17.42 -10.01
CA VAL A 2 -2.56 17.17 -8.60
C VAL A 2 -2.37 18.44 -7.76
N PRO A 3 -3.35 18.86 -6.94
CA PRO A 3 -3.24 20.02 -6.05
C PRO A 3 -2.01 19.94 -5.13
N THR A 4 -1.34 21.07 -4.88
CA THR A 4 -0.12 21.12 -4.06
C THR A 4 -0.34 20.63 -2.63
N SER A 5 -1.48 20.98 -2.01
CA SER A 5 -1.82 20.50 -0.66
C SER A 5 -1.89 18.98 -0.56
N LEU A 6 -2.46 18.32 -1.59
CA LEU A 6 -2.56 16.86 -1.64
C LEU A 6 -1.20 16.22 -1.93
N ARG A 7 -0.33 16.86 -2.73
CA ARG A 7 1.04 16.40 -2.94
C ARG A 7 1.86 16.43 -1.65
N THR A 8 1.76 17.53 -0.89
CA THR A 8 2.43 17.63 0.42
C THR A 8 1.89 16.62 1.42
N HIS A 9 0.56 16.44 1.48
CA HIS A 9 -0.07 15.48 2.38
C HIS A 9 0.36 14.03 2.08
N ALA A 10 0.38 13.66 0.79
CA ALA A 10 0.80 12.33 0.36
C ALA A 10 2.32 12.15 0.34
N ALA A 11 3.10 13.21 0.63
CA ALA A 11 4.56 13.24 0.54
C ALA A 11 5.09 12.83 -0.85
N LEU A 12 4.36 13.21 -1.91
CA LEU A 12 4.74 12.89 -3.28
C LEU A 12 5.92 13.78 -3.71
N ASP A 13 7.09 13.17 -3.88
CA ASP A 13 8.28 13.86 -4.39
C ASP A 13 8.50 13.56 -5.89
N LYS A 14 9.19 12.47 -6.20
CA LYS A 14 9.72 12.22 -7.55
C LYS A 14 9.05 11.05 -8.28
N ASN A 15 8.92 9.92 -7.59
CA ASN A 15 8.33 8.70 -8.12
C ASN A 15 7.01 8.43 -7.40
N ALA A 16 5.96 8.13 -8.17
CA ALA A 16 4.64 7.84 -7.62
C ALA A 16 4.11 6.54 -8.22
N VAL A 17 3.35 5.80 -7.41
CA VAL A 17 2.63 4.59 -7.80
C VAL A 17 1.14 4.92 -7.86
N ILE A 18 0.46 4.44 -8.91
CA ILE A 18 -1.00 4.56 -9.04
C ILE A 18 -1.60 3.17 -8.92
N VAL A 19 -2.52 2.99 -7.98
CA VAL A 19 -3.16 1.71 -7.69
C VAL A 19 -4.66 1.85 -7.87
N GLY A 20 -5.28 0.95 -8.63
CA GLY A 20 -6.74 0.87 -8.72
C GLY A 20 -7.31 0.04 -7.57
N VAL A 21 -8.25 0.60 -6.80
CA VAL A 21 -8.90 -0.08 -5.68
C VAL A 21 -10.42 0.01 -5.84
N GLY A 22 -11.02 -1.00 -6.45
CA GLY A 22 -12.45 -1.02 -6.76
C GLY A 22 -12.83 0.12 -7.70
N ASN A 23 -13.59 1.10 -7.20
CA ASN A 23 -14.04 2.27 -7.96
C ASN A 23 -13.21 3.54 -7.73
N ARG A 24 -12.09 3.47 -6.99
CA ARG A 24 -11.19 4.60 -6.76
C ARG A 24 -9.78 4.28 -7.24
N ALA A 25 -8.99 5.32 -7.48
CA ALA A 25 -7.55 5.22 -7.67
C ALA A 25 -6.84 5.85 -6.47
N GLU A 26 -5.78 5.21 -6.01
CA GLU A 26 -4.90 5.71 -4.98
C GLU A 26 -3.57 6.13 -5.61
N ILE A 27 -2.98 7.19 -5.07
CA ILE A 27 -1.69 7.72 -5.53
C ILE A 27 -0.76 7.72 -4.34
N TRP A 28 0.35 7.01 -4.47
CA TRP A 28 1.29 6.77 -3.39
C TRP A 28 2.67 7.26 -3.77
N ASP A 29 3.42 7.71 -2.77
CA ASP A 29 4.87 7.81 -2.87
C ASP A 29 5.47 6.39 -2.96
N ILE A 30 6.51 6.21 -3.78
CA ILE A 30 7.05 4.88 -4.06
C ILE A 30 7.64 4.20 -2.82
N ASP A 31 8.32 4.96 -1.95
CA ASP A 31 8.99 4.39 -0.79
C ASP A 31 7.95 3.97 0.25
N ARG A 32 6.95 4.82 0.47
CA ARG A 32 5.80 4.50 1.33
C ARG A 32 5.01 3.30 0.83
N TRP A 33 4.84 3.18 -0.49
CA TRP A 33 4.18 2.03 -1.09
C TRP A 33 4.97 0.74 -0.85
N ASN A 34 6.28 0.75 -1.03
CA ASN A 34 7.12 -0.41 -0.80
C ASN A 34 7.06 -0.86 0.67
N THR A 35 7.24 0.06 1.62
CA THR A 35 7.14 -0.25 3.06
C THR A 35 5.77 -0.84 3.41
N TYR A 36 4.68 -0.23 2.92
CA TYR A 36 3.34 -0.76 3.18
C TYR A 36 3.15 -2.18 2.63
N ASN A 37 3.66 -2.49 1.43
CA ASN A 37 3.54 -3.84 0.89
C ASN A 37 4.40 -4.85 1.62
N GLU A 38 5.58 -4.45 2.10
CA GLU A 38 6.42 -5.32 2.94
C GLU A 38 5.68 -5.69 4.23
N GLU A 39 5.15 -4.70 4.95
CA GLU A 39 4.35 -4.90 6.17
C GLU A 39 3.12 -5.80 5.91
N VAL A 40 2.34 -5.52 4.87
CA VAL A 40 1.16 -6.33 4.54
C VAL A 40 1.52 -7.75 4.14
N ASN A 41 2.65 -7.98 3.47
CA ASN A 41 3.07 -9.33 3.10
C ASN A 41 3.46 -10.15 4.34
N GLU A 42 4.07 -9.53 5.36
CA GLU A 42 4.36 -10.18 6.64
C GLU A 42 3.04 -10.57 7.36
N ASP A 43 2.09 -9.65 7.45
CA ASP A 43 0.78 -9.89 8.07
C ASP A 43 0.00 -11.02 7.35
N VAL A 44 0.00 -11.02 6.01
CA VAL A 44 -0.67 -12.07 5.23
C VAL A 44 -0.03 -13.44 5.47
N THR A 45 1.30 -13.49 5.60
CA THR A 45 2.01 -14.73 5.89
C THR A 45 1.60 -15.28 7.26
N GLU A 46 1.55 -14.43 8.28
CA GLU A 46 1.10 -14.82 9.62
C GLU A 46 -0.34 -15.34 9.61
N ILE A 47 -1.25 -14.67 8.89
CA ILE A 47 -2.64 -15.12 8.76
C ILE A 47 -2.72 -16.49 8.08
N VAL A 48 -1.93 -16.72 7.03
CA VAL A 48 -1.88 -18.02 6.34
C VAL A 48 -1.36 -19.11 7.28
N GLU A 49 -0.31 -18.83 8.04
CA GLU A 49 0.21 -19.78 9.04
C GLU A 49 -0.84 -20.13 10.09
N GLN A 50 -1.55 -19.13 10.63
CA GLN A 50 -2.66 -19.36 11.58
C GLN A 50 -3.80 -20.20 10.98
N LEU A 51 -4.14 -20.00 9.69
CA LEU A 51 -5.17 -20.78 9.01
C LEU A 51 -4.73 -22.25 8.82
N VAL A 52 -3.47 -22.48 8.47
CA VAL A 52 -2.88 -23.83 8.35
C VAL A 52 -2.89 -24.52 9.73
N ASP A 53 -2.52 -23.82 10.79
CA ASP A 53 -2.56 -24.34 12.17
C ASP A 53 -3.98 -24.70 12.64
N LEU A 54 -5.01 -23.99 12.13
CA LEU A 54 -6.42 -24.30 12.37
C LEU A 54 -6.95 -25.48 11.54
N GLY A 55 -6.13 -26.07 10.67
CA GLY A 55 -6.45 -27.27 9.91
C GLY A 55 -7.42 -27.06 8.74
N LEU A 56 -7.46 -25.84 8.18
CA LEU A 56 -8.18 -25.50 6.94
C LEU A 56 -7.25 -25.55 5.72
#